data_AF-A0A835WZ49-F1
#
_entry.id   AF-A0A835WZ49-F1
#
_cell.length_a   1.000
_cell.length_b   1.000
_cell.length_c   1.000
_cell.angle_alpha   90.00
_cell.angle_beta   90.00
_cell.angle_gamma   90.00
#
_symmetry.space_group_name_H-M   'P 1'
#
loop_
_entity.id
_entity.type
_entity.pdbx_description
1 polymer ?
#
loop_
_entity_poly.entity_id
_entity_poly.type
_entity_poly.pdbx_seq_one_letter_code
_entity_poly.pdbx_strand_id
1 'polypeptide(L)'
;MISGTRIMEKILFRIANQWIAGDTIDDALSSAQQAYRNGRHAIINKLGEYHTSKSQIRNTIKEYKLIVSLFRKWKVRGGISVKPTQIGLSRSKRECLQNFQKIIKIAMQSHIFVWIDMESSDHTDKTIEIYYDLFARYERLGLALQANLKRTKNDMNDLLFHGAKIRLVKGAYNEDRKIAYKSKEKVDENYGQLMKILFKKGNEFGIATHDIIMIERAIKLSKKYPRKFEFQMLKGIRDELKPQLTKKGFIVTDYIPYGTNWLPYSIRRLKERKRNILLLGSSFIQSHRV
;
A
#
# COMPACT_ATOMS: atom_id res chain seq x y z
N MET A 1 -28.51 25.01 3.89
CA MET A 1 -27.98 23.62 3.95
C MET A 1 -26.69 23.36 3.15
N ILE A 2 -26.29 24.19 2.17
CA ILE A 2 -25.08 23.98 1.33
C ILE A 2 -23.75 24.39 2.03
N SER A 3 -23.82 25.22 3.08
CA SER A 3 -22.65 25.72 3.82
C SER A 3 -22.03 24.69 4.78
N GLY A 4 -22.87 23.88 5.45
CA GLY A 4 -22.42 22.90 6.44
C GLY A 4 -21.61 21.74 5.84
N THR A 5 -21.96 21.30 4.63
CA THR A 5 -21.22 20.24 3.90
C THR A 5 -19.81 20.69 3.52
N ARG A 6 -19.62 21.92 3.04
CA ARG A 6 -18.29 22.44 2.67
C ARG A 6 -17.36 22.65 3.87
N ILE A 7 -17.90 23.05 5.02
CA ILE A 7 -17.13 23.21 6.26
C ILE A 7 -16.71 21.84 6.79
N MET A 8 -17.63 20.88 6.79
CA MET A 8 -17.35 19.50 7.21
C MET A 8 -16.34 18.82 6.28
N GLU A 9 -16.43 19.03 4.96
CA GLU A 9 -15.43 18.57 3.99
C GLU A 9 -14.05 19.18 4.25
N LYS A 10 -13.95 20.49 4.55
CA LYS A 10 -12.67 21.12 4.89
C LYS A 10 -12.05 20.56 6.17
N ILE A 11 -12.85 20.29 7.20
CA ILE A 11 -12.38 19.69 8.47
C ILE A 11 -11.93 18.25 8.24
N LEU A 12 -12.75 17.45 7.53
CA LEU A 12 -12.41 16.07 7.17
C LEU A 12 -11.17 16.01 6.28
N PHE A 13 -11.01 16.93 5.34
CA PHE A 13 -9.82 17.04 4.49
C PHE A 13 -8.59 17.41 5.31
N ARG A 14 -8.69 18.32 6.29
CA ARG A 14 -7.57 18.67 7.17
C ARG A 14 -7.09 17.49 8.02
N ILE A 15 -8.02 16.62 8.43
CA ILE A 15 -7.70 15.34 9.10
C ILE A 15 -7.12 14.34 8.08
N ALA A 16 -7.70 14.25 6.89
CA ALA A 16 -7.25 13.37 5.81
C ALA A 16 -5.84 13.68 5.30
N ASN A 17 -5.45 14.96 5.24
CA ASN A 17 -4.11 15.44 4.83
C ASN A 17 -2.97 14.89 5.69
N GLN A 18 -3.27 14.34 6.85
CA GLN A 18 -2.28 13.60 7.61
C GLN A 18 -1.92 12.29 6.89
N TRP A 19 -2.87 11.64 6.20
CA TRP A 19 -2.73 10.30 5.61
C TRP A 19 -2.68 10.28 4.09
N ILE A 20 -2.96 11.39 3.42
CA ILE A 20 -2.81 11.58 1.97
C ILE A 20 -1.82 12.70 1.71
N ALA A 21 -1.15 12.69 0.56
CA ALA A 21 -0.24 13.77 0.16
C ALA A 21 -0.98 15.02 -0.32
N GLY A 22 -2.14 14.84 -0.93
CA GLY A 22 -2.90 15.85 -1.65
C GLY A 22 -3.58 15.23 -2.86
N ASP A 23 -4.08 16.05 -3.77
CA ASP A 23 -4.87 15.61 -4.93
C ASP A 23 -4.05 15.53 -6.23
N THR A 24 -2.84 16.09 -6.24
CA THR A 24 -2.00 16.21 -7.45
C THR A 24 -0.76 15.31 -7.42
N ILE A 25 -0.13 15.14 -8.58
CA ILE A 25 1.16 14.45 -8.70
C ILE A 25 2.26 15.22 -7.97
N ASP A 26 2.26 16.55 -8.04
CA ASP A 26 3.25 17.39 -7.36
C ASP A 26 3.13 17.27 -5.83
N ASP A 27 1.91 17.16 -5.28
CA ASP A 27 1.71 16.88 -3.86
C ASP A 27 2.34 15.54 -3.45
N ALA A 28 2.11 14.50 -4.26
CA ALA A 28 2.66 13.17 -4.02
C ALA A 28 4.20 13.18 -4.06
N LEU A 29 4.79 13.85 -5.05
CA LEU A 29 6.24 13.94 -5.22
C LEU A 29 6.90 14.83 -4.16
N SER A 30 6.24 15.92 -3.76
CA SER A 30 6.67 16.77 -2.65
C SER A 30 6.69 15.98 -1.33
N SER A 31 5.62 15.24 -1.04
CA SER A 31 5.59 14.37 0.15
C SER A 31 6.63 13.25 0.08
N ALA A 32 6.91 12.70 -1.11
CA ALA A 32 7.93 11.68 -1.30
C ALA A 32 9.35 12.25 -1.11
N GLN A 33 9.60 13.46 -1.60
CA GLN A 33 10.86 14.17 -1.38
C GLN A 33 11.06 14.49 0.11
N GLN A 34 10.00 14.89 0.82
CA GLN A 34 10.05 15.09 2.27
C GLN A 34 10.39 13.78 3.01
N ALA A 35 9.81 12.64 2.61
CA ALA A 35 10.18 11.34 3.18
C ALA A 35 11.68 11.05 2.95
N TYR A 36 12.17 11.29 1.73
CA TYR A 36 13.57 11.07 1.36
C TYR A 36 14.56 11.94 2.13
N ARG A 37 14.26 13.24 2.29
CA ARG A 37 15.06 14.15 3.14
C ARG A 37 15.13 13.69 4.60
N ASN A 38 14.14 12.92 5.06
CA ASN A 38 14.09 12.35 6.40
C ASN A 38 14.62 10.89 6.46
N GLY A 39 15.43 10.46 5.48
CA GLY A 39 16.07 9.14 5.49
C GLY A 39 15.14 7.97 5.16
N ARG A 40 14.00 8.21 4.52
CA ARG A 40 13.00 7.19 4.18
C ARG A 40 12.78 7.08 2.68
N HIS A 41 12.44 5.91 2.18
CA HIS A 41 11.98 5.74 0.80
C HIS A 41 10.48 6.08 0.67
N ALA A 42 9.97 6.11 -0.56
CA ALA A 42 8.55 6.38 -0.83
C ALA A 42 7.93 5.35 -1.80
N ILE A 43 6.70 4.93 -1.51
CA ILE A 43 5.82 4.21 -2.43
C ILE A 43 4.64 5.13 -2.74
N ILE A 44 4.55 5.66 -3.95
CA ILE A 44 3.43 6.50 -4.37
C ILE A 44 2.29 5.63 -4.88
N ASN A 45 1.07 5.87 -4.40
CA ASN A 45 -0.14 5.16 -4.83
C ASN A 45 -1.24 6.17 -5.19
N LYS A 46 -1.81 6.03 -6.38
CA LYS A 46 -3.01 6.78 -6.77
C LYS A 46 -4.25 6.20 -6.08
N LEU A 47 -5.09 7.06 -5.51
CA LEU A 47 -6.37 6.67 -4.91
C LEU A 47 -7.44 6.42 -5.97
N GLY A 48 -8.34 5.47 -5.69
CA GLY A 48 -9.38 4.98 -6.60
C GLY A 48 -9.23 3.47 -6.85
N GLU A 49 -10.30 2.80 -7.25
CA GLU A 49 -10.35 1.36 -7.57
C GLU A 49 -11.45 1.15 -8.62
N TYR A 50 -11.51 -0.04 -9.22
CA TYR A 50 -12.61 -0.50 -10.09
C TYR A 50 -12.91 0.38 -11.31
N HIS A 51 -11.88 0.90 -11.97
CA HIS A 51 -12.06 1.70 -13.19
C HIS A 51 -12.57 0.82 -14.34
N THR A 52 -13.70 1.21 -14.93
CA THR A 52 -14.28 0.54 -16.12
C THR A 52 -14.20 1.39 -17.39
N SER A 53 -14.03 2.71 -17.23
CA SER A 53 -13.88 3.64 -18.36
C SER A 53 -12.49 3.54 -18.99
N LYS A 54 -12.45 3.30 -20.31
CA LYS A 54 -11.19 3.26 -21.08
C LYS A 54 -10.41 4.58 -20.98
N SER A 55 -11.08 5.74 -20.91
CA SER A 55 -10.40 7.03 -20.76
C SER A 55 -9.76 7.18 -19.38
N GLN A 56 -10.48 6.79 -18.32
CA GLN A 56 -9.97 6.82 -16.94
C GLN A 56 -8.77 5.89 -16.75
N ILE A 57 -8.82 4.68 -17.33
CA ILE A 57 -7.71 3.72 -17.33
C ILE A 57 -6.51 4.32 -18.06
N ARG A 58 -6.70 4.86 -19.28
CA ARG A 58 -5.62 5.52 -20.05
C ARG A 58 -4.97 6.66 -19.28
N ASN A 59 -5.77 7.52 -18.64
CA ASN A 59 -5.26 8.64 -17.85
C ASN A 59 -4.49 8.14 -16.62
N THR A 60 -4.98 7.12 -15.93
CA THR A 60 -4.29 6.51 -14.79
C THR A 60 -2.92 5.94 -15.19
N ILE A 61 -2.83 5.27 -16.33
CA ILE A 61 -1.54 4.76 -16.85
C ILE A 61 -0.60 5.92 -17.20
N LYS A 62 -1.11 6.99 -17.82
CA LYS A 62 -0.31 8.19 -18.13
C LYS A 62 0.26 8.81 -16.85
N GLU A 63 -0.54 8.92 -15.79
CA GLU A 63 -0.09 9.46 -14.50
C GLU A 63 0.99 8.60 -13.85
N TYR A 64 0.82 7.26 -13.79
CA TYR A 64 1.86 6.39 -13.25
C TYR A 64 3.17 6.51 -14.04
N LYS A 65 3.10 6.57 -15.38
CA LYS A 65 4.30 6.79 -16.22
C LYS A 65 4.97 8.15 -15.92
N LEU A 66 4.16 9.21 -15.76
CA LEU A 66 4.65 10.54 -15.41
C LEU A 66 5.35 10.53 -14.04
N ILE A 67 4.70 9.99 -13.01
CA ILE A 67 5.26 9.85 -11.66
C ILE A 67 6.61 9.15 -11.71
N VAL A 68 6.69 7.98 -12.35
CA VAL A 68 7.93 7.19 -12.45
C VAL A 68 9.05 8.00 -13.11
N SER A 69 8.75 8.71 -14.21
CA SER A 69 9.75 9.53 -14.90
C SER A 69 10.29 10.69 -14.06
N LEU A 70 9.52 11.14 -13.05
CA LEU A 70 9.86 12.29 -12.22
C LEU A 70 10.68 11.92 -10.97
N PHE A 71 10.78 10.65 -10.57
CA PHE A 71 11.50 10.25 -9.35
C PHE A 71 12.95 10.77 -9.31
N ARG A 72 13.67 10.67 -10.44
CA ARG A 72 15.06 11.16 -10.55
C ARG A 72 15.14 12.68 -10.38
N LYS A 73 14.26 13.42 -11.06
CA LYS A 73 14.19 14.90 -10.97
C LYS A 73 13.91 15.36 -9.55
N TRP A 74 13.00 14.67 -8.86
CA TRP A 74 12.60 14.98 -7.48
C TRP A 74 13.57 14.44 -6.42
N LYS A 75 14.62 13.71 -6.83
CA LYS A 75 15.59 13.06 -5.94
C LYS A 75 14.90 12.16 -4.91
N VAL A 76 14.01 11.28 -5.38
CA VAL A 76 13.26 10.33 -4.54
C VAL A 76 13.74 8.91 -4.82
N ARG A 77 13.84 8.08 -3.78
CA ARG A 77 14.02 6.63 -3.90
C ARG A 77 12.77 5.87 -3.47
N GLY A 78 12.47 4.79 -4.18
CA GLY A 78 11.42 3.84 -3.80
C GLY A 78 10.67 3.28 -5.01
N GLY A 79 9.35 3.37 -5.00
CA GLY A 79 8.49 2.71 -5.97
C GLY A 79 7.10 3.34 -6.15
N ILE A 80 6.28 2.67 -6.93
CA ILE A 80 4.84 2.92 -7.04
C ILE A 80 4.07 1.69 -6.59
N SER A 81 2.85 1.89 -6.10
CA SER A 81 1.86 0.81 -5.91
C SER A 81 0.72 1.01 -6.89
N VAL A 82 0.39 -0.04 -7.63
CA VAL A 82 -0.66 -0.02 -8.65
C VAL A 82 -1.71 -1.06 -8.29
N LYS A 83 -2.97 -0.65 -8.32
CA LYS A 83 -4.11 -1.55 -8.16
C LYS A 83 -4.53 -2.08 -9.52
N PRO A 84 -4.57 -3.41 -9.74
CA PRO A 84 -4.97 -4.00 -11.01
C PRO A 84 -6.30 -3.45 -11.57
N THR A 85 -7.31 -3.24 -10.73
CA THR A 85 -8.63 -2.75 -11.18
C THR A 85 -8.58 -1.31 -11.71
N GLN A 86 -7.66 -0.47 -11.23
CA GLN A 86 -7.49 0.89 -11.75
C GLN A 86 -6.99 0.92 -13.20
N ILE A 87 -6.34 -0.15 -13.63
CA ILE A 87 -5.68 -0.24 -14.94
C ILE A 87 -6.26 -1.33 -15.84
N GLY A 88 -7.48 -1.80 -15.53
CA GLY A 88 -8.29 -2.59 -16.46
C GLY A 88 -8.63 -4.01 -16.01
N LEU A 89 -8.27 -4.44 -14.80
CA LEU A 89 -8.66 -5.77 -14.33
C LEU A 89 -10.19 -5.97 -14.31
N SER A 90 -10.95 -4.93 -13.99
CA SER A 90 -12.42 -4.93 -14.04
C SER A 90 -13.00 -5.07 -15.45
N ARG A 91 -12.18 -4.89 -16.49
CA ARG A 91 -12.58 -5.07 -17.89
C ARG A 91 -12.12 -6.42 -18.43
N SER A 92 -10.82 -6.72 -18.32
CA SER A 92 -10.27 -8.04 -18.64
C SER A 92 -8.85 -8.21 -18.09
N LYS A 93 -8.46 -9.46 -17.80
CA LYS A 93 -7.08 -9.80 -17.41
C LYS A 93 -6.07 -9.35 -18.47
N ARG A 94 -6.38 -9.59 -19.75
CA ARG A 94 -5.52 -9.22 -20.89
C ARG A 94 -5.26 -7.71 -20.96
N GLU A 95 -6.30 -6.89 -20.79
CA GLU A 95 -6.16 -5.43 -20.78
C GLU A 95 -5.30 -4.96 -19.61
N CYS A 96 -5.52 -5.51 -18.41
CA CYS A 96 -4.71 -5.22 -17.23
C CYS A 96 -3.23 -5.55 -17.44
N LEU A 97 -2.94 -6.75 -17.96
CA LEU A 97 -1.57 -7.21 -18.23
C LEU A 97 -0.84 -6.29 -19.21
N GLN A 98 -1.48 -5.93 -20.33
CA GLN A 98 -0.91 -5.00 -21.32
C GLN A 98 -0.66 -3.62 -20.72
N ASN A 99 -1.50 -3.16 -19.79
CA ASN A 99 -1.35 -1.87 -19.15
C ASN A 99 -0.24 -1.88 -18.08
N PHE A 100 -0.08 -2.96 -17.33
CA PHE A 100 1.08 -3.16 -16.45
C PHE A 100 2.38 -3.12 -17.24
N GLN A 101 2.47 -3.83 -18.39
CA GLN A 101 3.66 -3.83 -19.24
C GLN A 101 4.06 -2.40 -19.67
N LYS A 102 3.09 -1.53 -19.99
CA LYS A 102 3.36 -0.13 -20.35
C LYS A 102 3.97 0.68 -19.19
N ILE A 103 3.50 0.45 -17.97
CA ILE A 103 4.02 1.12 -16.76
C ILE A 103 5.42 0.59 -16.45
N ILE A 104 5.58 -0.73 -16.43
CA ILE A 104 6.85 -1.38 -16.08
C ILE A 104 7.96 -1.02 -17.07
N LYS A 105 7.65 -0.89 -18.37
CA LYS A 105 8.64 -0.44 -19.37
C LYS A 105 9.31 0.88 -19.00
N ILE A 106 8.56 1.86 -18.49
CA ILE A 106 9.12 3.13 -18.00
C ILE A 106 9.81 2.96 -16.64
N ALA A 107 9.25 2.13 -15.76
CA ALA A 107 9.84 1.84 -14.45
C ALA A 107 11.24 1.21 -14.55
N MET A 108 11.45 0.32 -15.52
CA MET A 108 12.76 -0.26 -15.80
C MET A 108 13.80 0.80 -16.17
N GLN A 109 13.45 1.71 -17.09
CA GLN A 109 14.34 2.80 -17.53
C GLN A 109 14.74 3.74 -16.39
N SER A 110 13.89 3.83 -15.37
CA SER A 110 14.09 4.69 -14.19
C SER A 110 14.54 3.91 -12.94
N HIS A 111 14.79 2.60 -13.06
CA HIS A 111 15.09 1.68 -11.95
C HIS A 111 14.11 1.75 -10.76
N ILE A 112 12.84 2.05 -11.02
CA ILE A 112 11.79 2.21 -10.00
C ILE A 112 11.11 0.86 -9.74
N PHE A 113 10.82 0.59 -8.46
CA PHE A 113 10.12 -0.64 -8.07
C PHE A 113 8.62 -0.50 -8.31
N VAL A 114 7.97 -1.53 -8.86
CA VAL A 114 6.52 -1.58 -9.04
C VAL A 114 5.94 -2.62 -8.09
N TRP A 115 5.02 -2.20 -7.23
CA TRP A 115 4.24 -3.09 -6.39
C TRP A 115 2.84 -3.26 -6.99
N ILE A 116 2.43 -4.52 -7.13
CA ILE A 116 1.04 -4.88 -7.42
C ILE A 116 0.33 -4.97 -6.08
N ASP A 117 -0.63 -4.07 -5.85
CA ASP A 117 -1.47 -4.14 -4.67
C ASP A 117 -2.48 -5.27 -4.80
N MET A 118 -2.76 -5.93 -3.68
CA MET A 118 -3.80 -6.94 -3.59
C MET A 118 -5.11 -6.29 -3.13
N GLU A 119 -6.13 -6.46 -3.95
CA GLU A 119 -7.48 -5.93 -3.72
C GLU A 119 -8.34 -6.96 -2.96
N SER A 120 -9.66 -6.98 -3.12
CA SER A 120 -10.53 -7.98 -2.48
C SER A 120 -10.23 -9.40 -2.95
N SER A 121 -10.75 -10.38 -2.21
CA SER A 121 -10.58 -11.80 -2.53
C SER A 121 -11.05 -12.17 -3.95
N ASP A 122 -12.06 -11.47 -4.48
CA ASP A 122 -12.57 -11.61 -5.87
C ASP A 122 -11.51 -11.36 -6.97
N HIS A 123 -10.41 -10.71 -6.61
CA HIS A 123 -9.33 -10.35 -7.53
C HIS A 123 -8.03 -11.10 -7.25
N THR A 124 -7.97 -11.93 -6.21
CA THR A 124 -6.72 -12.56 -5.77
C THR A 124 -6.10 -13.44 -6.84
N ASP A 125 -6.87 -14.39 -7.39
CA ASP A 125 -6.37 -15.33 -8.40
C ASP A 125 -5.84 -14.61 -9.64
N LYS A 126 -6.67 -13.74 -10.22
CA LYS A 126 -6.28 -12.98 -11.42
C LYS A 126 -5.06 -12.08 -11.17
N THR A 127 -4.89 -11.57 -9.96
CA THR A 127 -3.74 -10.73 -9.60
C THR A 127 -2.47 -11.56 -9.49
N ILE A 128 -2.54 -12.76 -8.90
CA ILE A 128 -1.41 -13.71 -8.84
C ILE A 128 -1.03 -14.17 -10.25
N GLU A 129 -1.99 -14.50 -11.10
CA GLU A 129 -1.74 -14.86 -12.50
C GLU A 129 -1.02 -13.72 -13.26
N ILE A 130 -1.49 -12.48 -13.11
CA ILE A 130 -0.83 -11.30 -13.70
C ILE A 130 0.59 -11.15 -13.17
N TYR A 131 0.82 -11.40 -11.89
CA TYR A 131 2.16 -11.36 -11.33
C TYR A 131 3.08 -12.37 -12.02
N TYR A 132 2.64 -13.62 -12.19
CA TYR A 132 3.42 -14.66 -12.86
C TYR A 132 3.75 -14.30 -14.32
N ASP A 133 2.77 -13.77 -15.07
CA ASP A 133 2.96 -13.33 -16.47
C ASP A 133 4.01 -12.22 -16.61
N LEU A 134 4.19 -11.40 -15.56
CA LEU A 134 5.10 -10.26 -15.53
C LEU A 134 6.46 -10.59 -14.90
N PHE A 135 6.47 -11.45 -13.87
CA PHE A 135 7.63 -11.70 -13.03
C PHE A 135 8.85 -12.17 -13.83
N ALA A 136 8.66 -13.07 -14.78
CA ALA A 136 9.74 -13.60 -15.63
C ALA A 136 10.49 -12.52 -16.43
N ARG A 137 9.89 -11.33 -16.60
CA ARG A 137 10.43 -10.24 -17.42
C ARG A 137 10.98 -9.08 -16.60
N TYR A 138 10.66 -8.99 -15.30
CA TYR A 138 10.82 -7.77 -14.53
C TYR A 138 11.24 -8.03 -13.08
N GLU A 139 12.53 -7.87 -12.79
CA GLU A 139 13.11 -8.15 -11.47
C GLU A 139 12.63 -7.18 -10.36
N ARG A 140 12.26 -5.94 -10.73
CA ARG A 140 11.81 -4.89 -9.77
C ARG A 140 10.29 -4.84 -9.64
N LEU A 141 9.68 -6.02 -9.55
CA LEU A 141 8.25 -6.22 -9.39
C LEU A 141 7.97 -7.03 -8.13
N GLY A 142 6.98 -6.60 -7.35
CA GLY A 142 6.53 -7.32 -6.15
C GLY A 142 5.01 -7.34 -6.02
N LEU A 143 4.49 -8.26 -5.21
CA LEU A 143 3.07 -8.48 -5.00
C LEU A 143 2.73 -8.38 -3.52
N ALA A 144 1.62 -7.72 -3.19
CA ALA A 144 1.10 -7.74 -1.83
C ALA A 144 0.35 -9.05 -1.53
N LEU A 145 0.48 -9.57 -0.31
CA LEU A 145 -0.29 -10.71 0.20
C LEU A 145 -0.90 -10.39 1.57
N GLN A 146 -2.13 -10.88 1.79
CA GLN A 146 -2.97 -10.48 2.91
C GLN A 146 -3.04 -11.58 3.97
N ALA A 147 -2.53 -11.32 5.18
CA ALA A 147 -2.48 -12.30 6.25
C ALA A 147 -3.84 -12.71 6.81
N ASN A 148 -4.92 -11.95 6.55
CA ASN A 148 -6.27 -12.34 6.97
C ASN A 148 -6.87 -13.46 6.12
N LEU A 149 -6.41 -13.71 4.89
CA LEU A 149 -6.95 -14.78 4.07
C LEU A 149 -6.34 -16.14 4.46
N LYS A 150 -7.18 -17.19 4.53
CA LYS A 150 -6.74 -18.55 4.90
C LYS A 150 -5.86 -19.19 3.83
N ARG A 151 -6.04 -18.80 2.57
CA ARG A 151 -5.26 -19.29 1.41
C ARG A 151 -3.81 -18.79 1.37
N THR A 152 -3.52 -17.65 2.01
CA THR A 152 -2.27 -16.90 1.83
C THR A 152 -1.00 -17.69 2.12
N LYS A 153 -1.04 -18.66 3.04
CA LYS A 153 0.12 -19.50 3.33
C LYS A 153 0.51 -20.36 2.12
N ASN A 154 -0.46 -20.89 1.40
CA ASN A 154 -0.21 -21.72 0.22
C ASN A 154 0.27 -20.83 -0.93
N ASP A 155 -0.46 -19.75 -1.21
CA ASP A 155 -0.06 -18.77 -2.25
C ASP A 155 1.36 -18.24 -2.00
N MET A 156 1.72 -17.90 -0.75
CA MET A 156 3.05 -17.42 -0.40
C MET A 156 4.14 -18.47 -0.66
N ASN A 157 3.91 -19.74 -0.33
CA ASN A 157 4.93 -20.77 -0.55
C ASN A 157 5.19 -21.00 -2.04
N ASP A 158 4.14 -21.02 -2.84
CA ASP A 158 4.21 -21.14 -4.30
C ASP A 158 4.94 -19.94 -4.92
N LEU A 159 4.52 -18.71 -4.58
CA LEU A 159 5.16 -17.49 -5.05
C LEU A 159 6.65 -17.42 -4.66
N LEU A 160 7.00 -17.79 -3.43
CA LEU A 160 8.40 -17.80 -2.97
C LEU A 160 9.24 -18.89 -3.65
N PHE A 161 8.65 -20.03 -4.01
CA PHE A 161 9.34 -21.04 -4.81
C PHE A 161 9.79 -20.48 -6.16
N HIS A 162 8.98 -19.61 -6.77
CA HIS A 162 9.32 -18.89 -7.99
C HIS A 162 10.18 -17.62 -7.77
N GLY A 163 10.59 -17.31 -6.53
CA GLY A 163 11.44 -16.15 -6.24
C GLY A 163 10.69 -14.82 -6.14
N ALA A 164 9.37 -14.85 -5.91
CA ALA A 164 8.56 -13.65 -5.81
C ALA A 164 9.01 -12.70 -4.68
N LYS A 165 8.86 -11.39 -4.94
CA LYS A 165 9.05 -10.34 -3.93
C LYS A 165 7.70 -10.00 -3.31
N ILE A 166 7.57 -10.25 -2.01
CA ILE A 166 6.28 -10.15 -1.33
C ILE A 166 6.23 -8.93 -0.42
N ARG A 167 5.13 -8.18 -0.47
CA ARG A 167 4.72 -7.25 0.58
C ARG A 167 3.68 -7.94 1.46
N LEU A 168 4.01 -8.22 2.72
CA LEU A 168 3.05 -8.80 3.65
C LEU A 168 2.26 -7.70 4.35
N VAL A 169 0.93 -7.73 4.21
CA VAL A 169 -0.04 -6.87 4.90
C VAL A 169 -1.00 -7.71 5.74
N LYS A 170 -1.75 -7.09 6.66
CA LYS A 170 -2.84 -7.81 7.38
C LYS A 170 -4.06 -8.07 6.49
N GLY A 171 -4.33 -7.21 5.51
CA GLY A 171 -5.57 -7.22 4.71
C GLY A 171 -6.49 -6.07 5.13
N ALA A 172 -7.16 -5.45 4.15
CA ALA A 172 -7.92 -4.21 4.34
C ALA A 172 -9.40 -4.31 3.91
N TYR A 173 -9.81 -5.47 3.41
CA TYR A 173 -11.16 -5.71 2.88
C TYR A 173 -11.99 -6.54 3.88
N ASN A 174 -13.30 -6.31 3.88
CA ASN A 174 -14.23 -7.03 4.74
C ASN A 174 -14.67 -8.33 4.07
N GLU A 175 -13.87 -9.38 4.26
CA GLU A 175 -14.05 -10.67 3.61
C GLU A 175 -14.95 -11.63 4.41
N ASP A 176 -15.52 -12.64 3.75
CA ASP A 176 -16.34 -13.67 4.40
C ASP A 176 -15.51 -14.54 5.37
N ARG A 177 -16.09 -14.91 6.51
CA ARG A 177 -15.44 -15.73 7.56
C ARG A 177 -15.02 -17.13 7.07
N LYS A 178 -15.63 -17.65 6.01
CA LYS A 178 -15.28 -18.92 5.36
C LYS A 178 -13.88 -18.83 4.75
N ILE A 179 -13.53 -17.69 4.16
CA ILE A 179 -12.25 -17.49 3.46
C ILE A 179 -11.23 -16.67 4.27
N ALA A 180 -11.67 -15.91 5.28
CA ALA A 180 -10.81 -15.01 6.05
C ALA A 180 -10.93 -15.17 7.57
N TYR A 181 -9.82 -14.95 8.27
CA TYR A 181 -9.79 -14.74 9.71
C TYR A 181 -10.41 -13.37 10.04
N LYS A 182 -11.37 -13.34 10.96
CA LYS A 182 -12.08 -12.12 11.38
C LYS A 182 -11.55 -11.50 12.67
N SER A 183 -11.01 -12.33 13.57
CA SER A 183 -10.47 -11.84 14.84
C SER A 183 -9.05 -11.32 14.68
N LYS A 184 -8.72 -10.25 15.41
CA LYS A 184 -7.39 -9.62 15.37
C LYS A 184 -6.31 -10.63 15.74
N GLU A 185 -6.58 -11.47 16.74
CA GLU A 185 -5.64 -12.44 17.29
C GLU A 185 -5.23 -13.46 16.22
N LYS A 186 -6.21 -14.00 15.47
CA LYS A 186 -5.95 -14.97 14.39
C LYS A 186 -5.21 -14.33 13.21
N VAL A 187 -5.54 -13.08 12.86
CA VAL A 187 -4.83 -12.34 11.82
C VAL A 187 -3.38 -12.07 12.24
N ASP A 188 -3.15 -11.67 13.49
CA ASP A 188 -1.81 -11.39 14.02
C ASP A 188 -0.97 -12.65 14.13
N GLU A 189 -1.57 -13.77 14.57
CA GLU A 189 -0.93 -15.07 14.59
C GLU A 189 -0.49 -15.48 13.18
N ASN A 190 -1.40 -15.46 12.21
CA ASN A 190 -1.10 -15.85 10.83
C ASN A 190 -0.07 -14.90 10.20
N TYR A 191 -0.17 -13.58 10.43
CA TYR A 191 0.83 -12.60 10.00
C TYR A 191 2.22 -12.96 10.55
N GLY A 192 2.31 -13.30 11.84
CA GLY A 192 3.55 -13.73 12.47
C GLY A 192 4.12 -15.03 11.90
N GLN A 193 3.27 -15.97 11.50
CA GLN A 193 3.67 -17.21 10.83
C GLN A 193 4.19 -16.93 9.40
N LEU A 194 3.44 -16.17 8.61
CA LEU A 194 3.81 -15.77 7.25
C LEU A 194 5.10 -14.95 7.22
N MET A 195 5.26 -14.01 8.16
CA MET A 195 6.51 -13.25 8.31
C MET A 195 7.70 -14.17 8.59
N LYS A 196 7.55 -15.19 9.44
CA LYS A 196 8.60 -16.19 9.68
C LYS A 196 8.95 -16.96 8.41
N ILE A 197 7.97 -17.26 7.55
CA ILE A 197 8.21 -17.88 6.24
C ILE A 197 9.03 -16.95 5.35
N LEU A 198 8.69 -15.65 5.27
CA LEU A 198 9.46 -14.67 4.49
C LEU A 198 10.91 -14.56 4.95
N PHE A 199 11.19 -14.48 6.25
CA PHE A 199 12.57 -14.44 6.74
C PHE A 199 13.35 -15.74 6.44
N LYS A 200 12.68 -16.89 6.42
CA LYS A 200 13.31 -18.17 6.09
C LYS A 200 13.58 -18.33 4.60
N LYS A 201 12.61 -17.98 3.74
CA LYS A 201 12.60 -18.37 2.32
C LYS A 201 12.67 -17.20 1.34
N GLY A 202 12.28 -16.00 1.75
CA GLY A 202 12.23 -14.83 0.87
C GLY A 202 13.61 -14.21 0.65
N ASN A 203 13.80 -13.66 -0.56
CA ASN A 203 15.03 -12.96 -0.94
C ASN A 203 14.97 -11.47 -0.60
N GLU A 204 13.91 -10.80 -1.04
CA GLU A 204 13.61 -9.39 -0.79
C GLU A 204 12.11 -9.24 -0.54
N PHE A 205 11.71 -8.55 0.54
CA PHE A 205 10.30 -8.42 0.90
C PHE A 205 9.99 -7.15 1.70
N GLY A 206 8.73 -6.75 1.68
CA GLY A 206 8.19 -5.66 2.49
C GLY A 206 7.38 -6.19 3.68
N ILE A 207 7.66 -5.67 4.87
CA ILE A 207 6.84 -5.89 6.08
C ILE A 207 5.97 -4.65 6.27
N ALA A 208 4.71 -4.73 5.82
CA ALA A 208 3.80 -3.59 5.80
C ALA A 208 2.85 -3.62 7.00
N THR A 209 3.27 -2.97 8.10
CA THR A 209 2.52 -2.95 9.35
C THR A 209 2.89 -1.74 10.22
N HIS A 210 1.94 -1.33 11.06
CA HIS A 210 2.14 -0.36 12.15
C HIS A 210 2.03 -1.02 13.53
N ASP A 211 1.93 -2.33 13.57
CA ASP A 211 1.81 -3.10 14.80
C ASP A 211 3.19 -3.27 15.45
N ILE A 212 3.39 -2.66 16.63
CA ILE A 212 4.67 -2.67 17.35
C ILE A 212 5.12 -4.10 17.64
N ILE A 213 4.20 -4.99 18.00
CA ILE A 213 4.54 -6.39 18.32
C ILE A 213 5.08 -7.10 17.07
N MET A 214 4.47 -6.85 15.90
CA MET A 214 4.96 -7.41 14.64
C MET A 214 6.28 -6.80 14.20
N ILE A 215 6.49 -5.49 14.42
CA ILE A 215 7.75 -4.80 14.13
C ILE A 215 8.87 -5.38 14.99
N GLU A 216 8.67 -5.51 16.31
CA GLU A 216 9.67 -6.10 17.21
C GLU A 216 9.99 -7.55 16.85
N ARG A 217 8.97 -8.33 16.47
CA ARG A 217 9.16 -9.70 15.99
C ARG A 217 9.96 -9.74 14.68
N ALA A 218 9.71 -8.82 13.75
CA ALA A 218 10.52 -8.69 12.53
C ALA A 218 11.98 -8.34 12.85
N ILE A 219 12.22 -7.41 13.78
CA ILE A 219 13.57 -7.07 14.25
C ILE A 219 14.27 -8.31 14.84
N LYS A 220 13.59 -9.07 15.71
CA LYS A 220 14.15 -10.31 16.27
C LYS A 220 14.45 -11.35 15.18
N LEU A 221 13.56 -11.52 14.20
CA LEU A 221 13.77 -12.42 13.08
C LEU A 221 14.94 -11.99 12.18
N SER A 222 15.12 -10.69 11.95
CA SER A 222 16.20 -10.15 11.13
C SER A 222 17.60 -10.44 11.69
N LYS A 223 17.73 -10.51 13.02
CA LYS A 223 18.98 -10.94 13.68
C LYS A 223 19.29 -12.41 13.43
N LYS A 224 18.26 -13.25 13.29
CA LYS A 224 18.40 -14.68 13.05
C LYS A 224 18.55 -15.02 11.57
N TYR A 225 17.90 -14.26 10.70
CA TYR A 225 17.90 -14.46 9.25
C TYR A 225 18.24 -13.13 8.57
N PRO A 226 19.50 -12.92 8.14
CA PRO A 226 19.94 -11.68 7.51
C PRO A 226 19.42 -11.59 6.07
N ARG A 227 18.13 -11.30 5.92
CA ARG A 227 17.46 -11.09 4.62
C ARG A 227 17.36 -9.60 4.30
N LYS A 228 17.25 -9.28 3.01
CA LYS A 228 16.93 -7.92 2.57
C LYS A 228 15.44 -7.66 2.78
N PHE A 229 15.08 -6.69 3.62
CA PHE A 229 13.69 -6.30 3.80
C PHE A 229 13.57 -4.82 4.15
N GLU A 230 12.35 -4.29 3.99
CA GLU A 230 11.99 -2.94 4.41
C GLU A 230 10.70 -2.93 5.22
N PHE A 231 10.61 -2.00 6.18
CA PHE A 231 9.35 -1.68 6.84
C PHE A 231 8.57 -0.71 5.96
N GLN A 232 7.35 -1.08 5.59
CA GLN A 232 6.47 -0.25 4.76
C GLN A 232 5.33 0.29 5.62
N MET A 233 5.22 1.60 5.72
CA MET A 233 4.30 2.24 6.65
C MET A 233 3.54 3.35 5.94
N LEU A 234 2.22 3.41 6.11
CA LEU A 234 1.41 4.52 5.60
C LEU A 234 1.93 5.88 6.11
N LYS A 235 1.88 6.89 5.24
CA LYS A 235 2.09 8.30 5.59
C LYS A 235 1.13 8.73 6.74
N GLY A 236 1.65 9.43 7.74
CA GLY A 236 0.88 9.98 8.86
C GLY A 236 0.36 8.97 9.88
N ILE A 237 0.76 7.70 9.78
CA ILE A 237 0.31 6.64 10.67
C ILE A 237 1.51 6.14 11.46
N ARG A 238 1.49 6.43 12.76
CA ARG A 238 2.56 6.08 13.71
C ARG A 238 3.92 6.59 13.23
N ASP A 239 3.95 7.86 12.81
CA ASP A 239 5.14 8.50 12.24
C ASP A 239 6.29 8.57 13.25
N GLU A 240 6.00 8.50 14.56
CA GLU A 240 6.99 8.40 15.63
C GLU A 240 7.87 7.15 15.55
N LEU A 241 7.36 6.05 14.98
CA LEU A 241 8.11 4.79 14.85
C LEU A 241 9.13 4.81 13.71
N LYS A 242 8.85 5.58 12.66
CA LYS A 242 9.67 5.64 11.45
C LYS A 242 11.10 6.11 11.72
N PRO A 243 11.36 7.25 12.40
CA PRO A 243 12.72 7.67 12.71
C PRO A 243 13.43 6.68 13.65
N GLN A 244 12.70 6.05 14.59
CA GLN A 244 13.28 5.03 15.48
C GLN A 244 13.81 3.82 14.68
N LEU A 245 13.07 3.37 13.66
CA LEU A 245 13.49 2.27 12.79
C LEU A 245 14.66 2.66 11.90
N THR A 246 14.65 3.86 11.30
CA THR A 246 15.79 4.33 10.50
C THR A 246 17.07 4.48 11.33
N LYS A 247 16.99 4.99 12.57
CA LYS A 247 18.14 5.07 13.49
C LYS A 247 18.72 3.69 13.86
N LYS A 248 17.87 2.65 13.82
CA LYS A 248 18.30 1.24 14.01
C LYS A 248 18.88 0.61 12.74
N GLY A 249 19.05 1.38 11.66
CA GLY A 249 19.63 0.92 10.39
C GLY A 249 18.65 0.20 9.46
N PHE A 250 17.35 0.18 9.76
CA PHE A 250 16.36 -0.44 8.88
C PHE A 250 15.94 0.50 7.75
N ILE A 251 15.69 -0.07 6.56
CA ILE A 251 15.01 0.64 5.48
C ILE A 251 13.55 0.83 5.87
N VAL A 252 13.09 2.08 5.84
CA VAL A 252 11.70 2.45 6.06
C VAL A 252 11.17 3.15 4.82
N THR A 253 9.99 2.74 4.38
CA THR A 253 9.36 3.23 3.15
C THR A 253 7.96 3.74 3.46
N ASP A 254 7.73 5.02 3.18
CA ASP A 254 6.42 5.64 3.35
C ASP A 254 5.51 5.25 2.19
N TYR A 255 4.36 4.64 2.47
CA TYR A 255 3.29 4.47 1.50
C TYR A 255 2.47 5.76 1.46
N ILE A 256 2.48 6.44 0.33
CA ILE A 256 1.98 7.80 0.11
C ILE A 256 0.79 7.75 -0.85
N PRO A 257 -0.45 7.76 -0.33
CA PRO A 257 -1.64 7.89 -1.15
C PRO A 257 -1.82 9.33 -1.62
N TYR A 258 -2.29 9.52 -2.85
CA TYR A 258 -2.66 10.83 -3.39
C TYR A 258 -3.87 10.71 -4.34
N GLY A 259 -4.54 11.82 -4.60
CA GLY A 259 -5.61 11.93 -5.58
C GLY A 259 -6.99 12.18 -4.96
N THR A 260 -7.90 12.66 -5.80
CA THR A 260 -9.23 13.16 -5.44
C THR A 260 -10.14 12.16 -4.72
N ASN A 261 -9.86 10.86 -4.81
CA ASN A 261 -10.67 9.79 -4.21
C ASN A 261 -10.26 9.52 -2.74
N TRP A 262 -9.97 10.57 -1.97
CA TRP A 262 -9.43 10.49 -0.61
C TRP A 262 -10.45 10.14 0.47
N LEU A 263 -11.73 10.45 0.26
CA LEU A 263 -12.74 10.30 1.30
C LEU A 263 -12.94 8.84 1.75
N PRO A 264 -13.16 7.84 0.85
CA PRO A 264 -13.28 6.44 1.26
C PRO A 264 -12.02 5.92 1.97
N TYR A 265 -10.85 6.34 1.48
CA TYR A 265 -9.57 5.98 2.09
C TYR A 265 -9.45 6.51 3.53
N SER A 266 -9.81 7.78 3.74
CA SER A 266 -9.69 8.46 5.02
C SER A 266 -10.70 7.95 6.05
N ILE A 267 -11.93 7.65 5.63
CA ILE A 267 -12.95 7.02 6.49
C ILE A 267 -12.44 5.67 7.01
N ARG A 268 -11.80 4.86 6.16
CA ARG A 268 -11.21 3.57 6.59
C ARG A 268 -10.12 3.78 7.65
N ARG A 269 -9.23 4.77 7.46
CA ARG A 269 -8.18 5.11 8.44
C ARG A 269 -8.76 5.61 9.77
N LEU A 270 -9.88 6.34 9.75
CA LEU A 270 -10.60 6.74 10.97
C LEU A 270 -11.16 5.53 11.72
N LYS A 271 -11.85 4.61 11.02
CA LYS A 271 -12.46 3.42 11.64
C LYS A 271 -11.43 2.47 12.26
N GLU A 272 -10.23 2.38 11.70
CA GLU A 272 -9.15 1.55 12.22
C GLU A 272 -8.56 2.06 13.56
N ARG A 273 -8.90 3.28 14.00
CA ARG A 273 -8.40 3.88 15.25
C ARG A 273 -9.53 4.26 16.18
N LYS A 274 -9.70 3.49 17.27
CA LYS A 274 -10.68 3.79 18.35
C LYS A 274 -10.59 5.23 18.87
N ARG A 275 -9.37 5.79 18.99
CA ARG A 275 -9.13 7.18 19.44
C ARG A 275 -9.66 8.24 18.45
N ASN A 276 -9.79 7.91 17.17
CA ASN A 276 -10.33 8.82 16.16
C ASN A 276 -11.86 8.79 16.07
N ILE A 277 -12.50 7.71 16.52
CA ILE A 277 -13.96 7.63 16.63
C ILE A 277 -14.48 8.63 17.69
N LEU A 278 -13.72 8.85 18.76
CA LEU A 278 -14.00 9.88 19.77
C LEU A 278 -13.92 11.32 19.20
N LEU A 279 -13.07 11.55 18.19
CA LEU A 279 -13.02 12.84 17.47
C LEU A 279 -14.27 13.07 16.61
N LEU A 280 -14.84 12.02 16.01
CA LEU A 280 -16.12 12.11 15.30
C LEU A 280 -17.28 12.39 16.26
N GLY A 281 -17.31 11.72 17.42
CA GLY A 281 -18.35 11.94 18.44
C GLY A 281 -18.33 13.35 19.05
N SER A 282 -17.14 13.88 19.34
CA SER A 282 -17.01 15.24 19.86
C SER A 282 -17.38 16.30 18.83
N SER A 283 -17.05 16.10 17.55
CA SER A 283 -17.44 17.03 16.48
C SER A 283 -18.95 17.03 16.22
N PHE A 284 -19.65 15.89 16.43
CA PHE A 284 -21.12 15.79 16.35
C PHE A 284 -21.83 16.46 17.54
N ILE A 285 -21.25 16.38 18.74
CA ILE A 285 -21.77 17.05 19.94
C ILE A 285 -21.60 18.58 19.84
N GLN A 286 -20.54 19.04 19.17
CA GLN A 286 -20.29 20.46 18.96
C GLN A 286 -21.19 21.07 17.87
N SER A 287 -21.67 20.27 16.91
CA SER A 287 -22.58 20.73 15.85
C SER A 287 -24.07 20.73 16.23
N HIS A 288 -24.44 20.17 17.40
CA HIS A 288 -25.81 20.17 17.94
C HIS A 288 -25.96 21.04 19.20
N ARG A 289 -24.98 21.93 19.45
CA ARG A 289 -25.00 22.92 20.55
C ARG A 289 -25.13 24.36 20.05
N VAL A 290 -25.68 24.55 18.86
CA VAL A 290 -26.09 25.86 18.32
C VAL A 290 -27.55 25.78 17.93
#